data_AF-A0A656Z714-F1
#
_entry.id   AF-A0A656Z714-F1
#
_cell.length_a   1.000
_cell.length_b   1.000
_cell.length_c   1.000
_cell.angle_alpha   90.00
_cell.angle_beta   90.00
_cell.angle_gamma   90.00
#
_symmetry.space_group_name_H-M   'P 1'
#
loop_
_entity.id
_entity.type
_entity.pdbx_description
1 polymer ?
#
loop_
_entity_poly.entity_id
_entity_poly.type
_entity_poly.pdbx_seq_one_letter_code
_entity_poly.pdbx_strand_id
1 'polypeptide(L)' 'MATGTVKWFNSTKGFGFIQPDNGGADAFVHISAVERAGMREIFEGQKLSFDLERDMKSGK' A
#
# COMPACT_ATOMS: atom_id res chain seq x y z
N MET A 1 -1.06 2.61 12.36
CA MET A 1 -2.25 2.70 11.50
C MET A 1 -2.31 4.06 10.84
N ALA A 2 -1.82 4.13 9.59
CA ALA A 2 -1.97 5.28 8.72
C ALA A 2 -3.15 5.06 7.76
N THR A 3 -3.75 6.13 7.27
CA THR A 3 -4.76 6.07 6.21
C THR A 3 -4.21 6.68 4.93
N GLY A 4 -4.70 6.19 3.80
CA GLY A 4 -4.37 6.77 2.50
C GLY A 4 -5.22 6.19 1.40
N THR A 5 -4.99 6.73 0.22
CA THR A 5 -5.77 6.44 -0.98
C THR A 5 -4.89 5.68 -1.95
N VAL A 6 -5.39 4.57 -2.49
CA VAL A 6 -4.67 3.81 -3.52
C VAL A 6 -4.49 4.72 -4.72
N LYS A 7 -3.23 5.02 -5.03
CA LYS A 7 -2.88 5.89 -6.16
C LYS A 7 -2.99 5.12 -7.46
N TRP A 8 -2.56 3.86 -7.44
CA TRP A 8 -2.76 2.88 -8.49
C TRP A 8 -2.43 1.49 -7.95
N PHE A 9 -3.07 0.48 -8.53
CA PHE A 9 -2.77 -0.92 -8.22
C PHE A 9 -2.85 -1.76 -9.49
N ASN A 10 -1.93 -2.69 -9.65
CA ASN A 10 -1.90 -3.59 -10.78
C ASN A 10 -2.06 -5.03 -10.28
N SER A 11 -3.29 -5.55 -10.35
CA SER A 11 -3.61 -6.92 -9.95
C SER A 11 -2.86 -7.97 -10.78
N THR A 12 -2.56 -7.69 -12.06
CA THR A 12 -1.80 -8.61 -12.92
C THR A 12 -0.34 -8.74 -12.47
N LYS A 13 0.27 -7.64 -12.04
CA LYS A 13 1.63 -7.63 -11.51
C LYS A 13 1.70 -7.94 -10.02
N GLY A 14 0.59 -7.79 -9.30
CA GLY A 14 0.49 -8.04 -7.86
C GLY A 14 1.10 -6.95 -6.98
N PHE A 15 1.19 -5.71 -7.45
CA PHE A 15 1.71 -4.60 -6.64
C PHE A 15 1.07 -3.26 -7.02
N GLY A 16 1.23 -2.28 -6.14
CA GLY A 16 0.76 -0.92 -6.37
C GLY A 16 1.35 0.08 -5.38
N PHE A 17 0.79 1.27 -5.38
CA PHE A 17 1.17 2.35 -4.48
C PHE A 17 -0.04 3.01 -3.84
N ILE A 18 0.10 3.37 -2.58
CA ILE A 18 -0.90 4.05 -1.78
C ILE A 18 -0.34 5.40 -1.38
N GLN A 19 -1.08 6.46 -1.69
CA GLN A 19 -0.73 7.81 -1.27
C GLN A 19 -1.25 8.05 0.15
N PRO A 20 -0.38 8.27 1.15
CA PRO A 20 -0.83 8.56 2.51
C PRO A 20 -1.57 9.90 2.57
N ASP A 21 -2.63 9.96 3.37
CA ASP A 21 -3.39 11.20 3.60
C ASP A 21 -2.53 12.28 4.30
N ASN A 22 -1.52 11.85 5.05
CA ASN A 22 -0.54 12.71 5.72
C ASN A 22 0.45 13.40 4.76
N GLY A 23 0.29 13.24 3.43
CA GLY A 23 1.16 13.87 2.43
C GLY A 23 2.60 13.34 2.40
N GLY A 24 2.84 12.17 2.99
CA GLY A 24 4.15 11.52 3.00
C GLY A 24 4.51 10.85 1.67
N ALA A 25 5.65 10.16 1.65
CA ALA A 25 6.07 9.37 0.49
C ALA A 25 5.03 8.30 0.13
N ASP A 26 4.92 8.01 -1.17
CA ASP A 26 4.05 6.95 -1.68
C ASP A 26 4.43 5.60 -1.02
N ALA A 27 3.44 4.95 -0.42
CA ALA A 27 3.59 3.67 0.26
C ALA A 27 3.51 2.54 -0.77
N PHE A 28 4.54 1.71 -0.85
CA PHE A 28 4.51 0.53 -1.69
C PHE A 28 3.62 -0.56 -1.06
N VAL A 29 2.76 -1.18 -1.86
CA VAL A 29 1.89 -2.29 -1.42
C VAL A 29 2.03 -3.50 -2.35
N HIS A 30 2.16 -4.68 -1.77
CA HIS A 30 2.22 -5.95 -2.48
C HIS A 30 0.92 -6.75 -2.30
N ILE A 31 0.51 -7.53 -3.30
CA ILE A 31 -0.69 -8.37 -3.26
C ILE A 31 -0.70 -9.30 -2.05
N SER A 32 0.47 -9.82 -1.64
CA SER A 32 0.57 -10.67 -0.44
C SER A 32 0.12 -9.98 0.85
N ALA A 33 0.32 -8.67 0.97
CA ALA A 33 -0.17 -7.91 2.12
C ALA A 33 -1.70 -7.74 2.07
N VAL A 34 -2.24 -7.52 0.87
CA VAL A 34 -3.67 -7.42 0.60
C VAL A 34 -4.37 -8.76 0.89
N GLU A 35 -3.79 -9.87 0.40
CA GLU A 35 -4.28 -11.23 0.65
C GLU A 35 -4.22 -11.63 2.12
N ARG A 36 -3.14 -11.26 2.83
CA ARG A 36 -3.04 -11.46 4.29
C ARG A 36 -4.10 -10.68 5.07
N ALA A 37 -4.53 -9.54 4.55
CA ALA A 37 -5.65 -8.77 5.10
C ALA A 37 -7.01 -9.38 4.74
N GLY A 38 -7.06 -10.49 4.00
CA GLY A 38 -8.30 -11.13 3.54
C GLY A 38 -8.94 -10.42 2.34
N MET A 39 -8.25 -9.46 1.74
CA MET A 39 -8.68 -8.75 0.54
C MET A 39 -8.08 -9.43 -0.69
N ARG A 40 -8.86 -9.58 -1.77
CA ARG A 40 -8.36 -10.16 -3.02
C ARG A 40 -7.71 -9.13 -3.94
N GLU A 41 -8.18 -7.89 -3.86
CA GLU A 41 -7.73 -6.79 -4.71
C GLU A 41 -8.10 -5.46 -4.07
N ILE A 42 -7.38 -4.42 -4.48
CA ILE A 42 -7.65 -3.03 -4.12
C ILE A 42 -7.76 -2.20 -5.41
N PHE A 43 -8.61 -1.19 -5.39
CA PHE A 43 -8.90 -0.37 -6.56
C PHE A 43 -8.26 1.01 -6.43
N GLU A 44 -7.86 1.61 -7.56
CA GLU A 44 -7.44 3.01 -7.61
C GLU A 44 -8.52 3.94 -7.04
N GLY A 45 -8.10 4.93 -6.24
CA GLY A 45 -9.00 5.85 -5.54
C GLY A 45 -9.64 5.28 -4.28
N GLN A 46 -9.44 4.01 -3.95
CA GLN A 46 -9.97 3.41 -2.73
C GLN A 46 -9.20 3.92 -1.51
N LYS A 47 -9.93 4.41 -0.51
CA LYS A 47 -9.34 4.84 0.77
C LYS A 47 -9.26 3.64 1.72
N LEU A 48 -8.09 3.38 2.27
CA LEU A 48 -7.84 2.25 3.15
C LEU A 48 -6.84 2.59 4.25
N SER A 49 -6.95 1.85 5.36
CA SER A 49 -6.02 1.94 6.48
C SER A 49 -4.93 0.89 6.29
N PHE A 50 -3.68 1.30 6.42
CA PHE A 50 -2.50 0.44 6.31
C PHE A 50 -1.52 0.76 7.43
N ASP A 51 -0.63 -0.18 7.73
CA ASP A 51 0.49 0.09 8.61
C ASP A 51 1.76 0.25 7.77
N LEU A 52 2.40 1.41 7.89
CA LEU A 52 3.65 1.70 7.21
C LEU A 52 4.79 1.07 7.99
N GLU A 53 5.17 -0.14 7.59
CA GLU A 53 6.42 -0.72 8.04
C GLU A 53 7.56 -0.02 7.28
N ARG A 54 8.19 0.96 7.93
CA ARG A 54 9.44 1.55 7.43
C ARG A 54 10.52 0.49 7.62
N ASP A 55 10.76 -0.34 6.61
CA ASP A 55 11.94 -1.20 6.58
C ASP A 55 13.16 -0.27 6.49
N MET A 56 13.68 0.10 7.65
CA MET A 56 14.97 0.77 7.78
C MET A 56 16.08 -0.25 7.51
N LYS A 57 16.05 -0.99 6.40
CA LYS A 57 17.30 -1.46 5.80
C LYS A 57 17.94 -0.27 5.10
N SER A 58 18.44 0.63 5.93
CA SER A 58 19.65 1.38 5.65
C SER A 58 20.73 0.34 5.36
N GLY A 59 20.85 0.00 4.07
CA GLY A 59 21.96 -0.78 3.56
C GLY A 59 23.22 0.06 3.77
N LYS A 60 23.97 -0.34 4.78
CA LYS A 60 25.34 0.08 5.06
C LYS A 60 26.26 -0.21 3.87
#